data_AF-U5FBC5-F1
#
_entry.id   AF-U5FBC5-F1
#
_cell.length_a   1.000
_cell.length_b   1.000
_cell.length_c   1.000
_cell.angle_alpha   90.00
_cell.angle_beta   90.00
_cell.angle_gamma   90.00
#
_symmetry.space_group_name_H-M   'P 1'
#
loop_
_entity.id
_entity.type
_entity.pdbx_description
1 polymer ?
#
loop_
_entity_poly.entity_id
_entity_poly.type
_entity_poly.pdbx_seq_one_letter_code
_entity_poly.pdbx_strand_id
1 'polypeptide(L)'
;MNKNIRVITKDLWMVDFNYIKAGYIKEITFIDQDYPHNFCLSKDGKLILDSSAPNMKRIADFFIIIMSCPSKKLCTEKGLLFFIYSSYSQYKRKSLMEIKRMMGKEKFEMISKTYFDMAKFEMDRRQLKERG
;
A
#
# COMPACT_ATOMS: atom_id res chain seq x y z
N MET A 1 19.42 11.74 -7.72
CA MET A 1 18.51 11.02 -6.81
C MET A 1 19.37 10.19 -5.85
N ASN A 2 19.04 10.15 -4.56
CA ASN A 2 19.85 9.45 -3.56
C ASN A 2 19.85 7.93 -3.83
N LYS A 3 21.04 7.31 -3.83
CA LYS A 3 21.23 5.88 -4.17
C LYS A 3 20.50 4.93 -3.22
N ASN A 4 20.15 5.40 -2.03
CA ASN A 4 19.44 4.64 -1.01
C ASN A 4 17.91 4.70 -1.17
N ILE A 5 17.40 5.45 -2.17
CA ILE A 5 15.98 5.51 -2.50
C ILE A 5 15.72 4.66 -3.75
N ARG A 6 14.92 3.61 -3.59
CA ARG A 6 14.38 2.85 -4.71
C ARG A 6 12.99 3.37 -5.07
N VAL A 7 12.91 4.06 -6.21
CA VAL A 7 11.64 4.51 -6.77
C VAL A 7 10.95 3.33 -7.46
N ILE A 8 9.77 2.92 -6.96
CA ILE A 8 8.96 1.86 -7.58
C ILE A 8 8.01 2.49 -8.61
N THR A 9 7.32 3.56 -8.21
CA THR A 9 6.57 4.45 -9.10
C THR A 9 6.82 5.91 -8.68
N LYS A 10 6.31 6.88 -9.43
CA LYS A 10 6.38 8.30 -9.04
C LYS A 10 5.83 8.58 -7.63
N ASP A 11 4.92 7.74 -7.15
CA ASP A 11 4.15 7.93 -5.92
C ASP A 11 4.40 6.83 -4.87
N LEU A 12 5.23 5.84 -5.18
CA LEU A 12 5.56 4.70 -4.31
C LEU A 12 7.06 4.47 -4.31
N TRP A 13 7.70 4.71 -3.17
CA TRP A 13 9.14 4.52 -2.99
C TRP A 13 9.40 3.46 -1.93
N MET A 14 10.61 2.91 -1.96
CA MET A 14 11.10 1.96 -0.97
C MET A 14 12.49 2.39 -0.53
N VAL A 15 12.68 2.50 0.79
CA VAL A 15 13.85 3.11 1.42
C VAL A 15 14.10 2.40 2.74
N ASP A 16 15.35 2.13 3.10
CA ASP A 16 15.65 1.64 4.45
C ASP A 16 15.43 2.77 5.45
N PHE A 17 14.48 2.60 6.37
CA PHE A 17 14.12 3.66 7.32
C PHE A 17 15.28 4.01 8.26
N ASN A 18 16.27 3.13 8.43
CA ASN A 18 17.47 3.43 9.21
C ASN A 18 18.30 4.55 8.57
N TYR A 19 18.36 4.65 7.24
CA TYR A 19 19.05 5.77 6.57
C TYR A 19 18.32 7.10 6.77
N ILE A 20 17.00 7.08 6.87
CA ILE A 20 16.19 8.27 7.15
C ILE A 20 16.41 8.70 8.61
N LYS A 21 16.29 7.76 9.56
CA LYS A 21 16.51 8.02 11.00
C LYS A 21 17.91 8.54 11.31
N ALA A 22 18.93 8.02 10.62
CA ALA A 22 20.31 8.47 10.77
C ALA A 22 20.62 9.79 10.01
N GLY A 23 19.63 10.39 9.32
CA GLY A 23 19.78 11.69 8.67
C GLY A 23 20.52 11.67 7.34
N TYR A 24 20.74 10.49 6.73
CA TYR A 24 21.36 10.35 5.41
C TYR A 24 20.40 10.69 4.26
N ILE A 25 19.09 10.68 4.53
CA ILE A 25 18.04 11.00 3.56
C ILE A 25 17.18 12.10 4.19
N LYS A 26 17.47 13.35 3.84
CA LYS A 26 16.79 14.54 4.40
C LYS A 26 15.63 15.01 3.53
N GLU A 27 15.59 14.56 2.29
CA GLU A 27 14.57 14.87 1.30
C GLU A 27 13.22 14.20 1.59
N ILE A 28 13.18 13.17 2.45
CA ILE A 28 11.94 12.52 2.86
C ILE A 28 11.53 13.08 4.21
N THR A 29 10.47 13.89 4.20
CA THR A 29 9.80 14.32 5.42
C THR A 29 8.46 13.64 5.53
N PHE A 30 8.21 12.98 6.64
CA PHE A 30 6.98 12.25 6.86
C PHE A 30 5.89 13.05 7.56
N ILE A 31 4.65 12.56 7.45
CA ILE A 31 3.48 13.18 8.09
C ILE A 31 3.42 12.82 9.58
N ASP A 32 3.59 11.54 9.92
CA ASP A 32 3.70 11.08 11.31
C ASP A 32 5.14 10.64 11.61
N GLN A 33 5.64 11.04 12.79
CA GLN A 33 7.00 10.69 13.25
C GLN A 33 7.04 9.43 14.11
N ASP A 34 5.90 8.97 14.63
CA ASP A 34 5.79 7.69 15.31
C ASP A 34 5.59 6.58 14.27
N TYR A 35 6.62 5.77 14.07
CA TYR A 35 6.68 4.66 13.10
C TYR A 35 6.44 3.29 13.77
N PRO A 36 5.18 2.86 13.98
CA PRO A 36 4.92 1.45 14.29
C PRO A 36 4.78 0.58 13.03
N HIS A 37 4.85 1.17 11.82
CA HIS A 37 4.50 0.50 10.57
C HIS A 37 5.64 0.54 9.54
N ASN A 38 5.78 -0.56 8.78
CA ASN A 38 6.79 -0.75 7.72
C ASN A 38 6.54 0.13 6.48
N PHE A 39 5.65 1.12 6.56
CA PHE A 39 5.36 2.09 5.52
C PHE A 39 4.69 3.35 6.08
N CYS A 40 4.84 4.49 5.42
CA CYS A 40 4.25 5.77 5.81
C CYS A 40 4.07 6.72 4.62
N LEU A 41 3.30 7.80 4.82
CA LEU A 41 3.14 8.88 3.87
C LEU A 41 4.15 10.01 4.13
N SER A 42 4.79 10.47 3.06
CA SER A 42 5.54 11.72 3.07
C SER A 42 4.62 12.93 2.95
N LYS A 43 5.08 14.10 3.40
CA LYS A 43 4.35 15.38 3.32
C LYS A 43 3.94 15.77 1.89
N ASP A 44 4.71 15.33 0.90
CA ASP A 44 4.45 15.55 -0.53
C ASP A 44 3.61 14.43 -1.17
N GLY A 45 2.93 13.61 -0.37
CA GLY A 45 1.94 12.65 -0.83
C GLY A 45 2.53 11.43 -1.56
N LYS A 46 3.74 11.00 -1.18
CA LYS A 46 4.31 9.71 -1.60
C LYS A 46 4.11 8.69 -0.51
N LEU A 47 3.88 7.45 -0.91
CA LEU A 47 3.91 6.30 -0.02
C LEU A 47 5.34 5.75 0.00
N ILE A 48 5.92 5.64 1.18
CA ILE A 48 7.29 5.16 1.38
C ILE A 48 7.23 3.84 2.16
N LEU A 49 7.83 2.79 1.63
CA LEU A 49 7.94 1.47 2.27
C LEU A 49 9.34 1.31 2.87
N ASP A 50 9.45 0.66 4.03
CA ASP A 50 10.72 0.33 4.65
C ASP A 50 11.37 -0.87 3.95
N SER A 51 12.48 -0.68 3.23
CA SER A 51 13.13 -1.79 2.52
C SER A 51 13.73 -2.85 3.45
N SER A 52 13.95 -2.52 4.73
CA SER A 52 14.55 -3.45 5.71
C SER A 52 13.53 -4.47 6.24
N ALA A 53 12.24 -4.16 6.12
CA ALA A 53 11.18 -5.01 6.63
C ALA A 53 10.91 -6.24 5.73
N PRO A 54 10.51 -7.39 6.31
CA PRO A 54 10.22 -8.59 5.54
C PRO A 54 9.00 -8.40 4.63
N ASN A 55 8.97 -9.13 3.52
CA ASN A 55 7.86 -9.17 2.56
C ASN A 55 7.54 -7.83 1.84
N MET A 56 8.40 -6.82 1.92
CA MET A 56 8.09 -5.48 1.41
C MET A 56 7.93 -5.41 -0.12
N LYS A 57 8.58 -6.33 -0.85
CA LYS A 57 8.32 -6.48 -2.29
C LYS A 57 6.86 -6.85 -2.57
N ARG A 58 6.29 -7.78 -1.80
CA ARG A 58 4.88 -8.19 -1.95
C ARG A 58 3.92 -7.08 -1.53
N ILE A 59 4.26 -6.36 -0.47
CA ILE A 59 3.52 -5.18 -0.01
C ILE A 59 3.53 -4.08 -1.08
N ALA A 60 4.66 -3.85 -1.75
CA ALA A 60 4.75 -2.94 -2.88
C ALA A 60 3.84 -3.36 -4.03
N ASP A 61 3.84 -4.64 -4.40
CA ASP A 61 2.96 -5.17 -5.46
C ASP A 61 1.48 -4.93 -5.12
N PHE A 62 1.08 -5.11 -3.85
CA PHE A 62 -0.27 -4.79 -3.39
C PHE A 62 -0.59 -3.30 -3.49
N PHE A 63 0.32 -2.43 -3.08
CA PHE A 63 0.11 -0.99 -3.23
C PHE A 63 0.01 -0.57 -4.69
N ILE A 64 0.80 -1.13 -5.61
CA ILE A 64 0.67 -0.85 -7.05
C ILE A 64 -0.75 -1.17 -7.53
N ILE A 65 -1.30 -2.31 -7.13
CA ILE A 65 -2.68 -2.70 -7.46
C ILE A 65 -3.67 -1.69 -6.87
N ILE A 66 -3.55 -1.37 -5.58
CA ILE A 66 -4.49 -0.47 -4.89
C ILE A 66 -4.43 0.95 -5.48
N MET A 67 -3.24 1.46 -5.80
CA MET A 67 -3.03 2.76 -6.44
C MET A 67 -3.67 2.82 -7.84
N SER A 68 -3.77 1.69 -8.54
CA SER A 68 -4.49 1.62 -9.82
C SER A 68 -6.02 1.56 -9.67
N CYS A 69 -6.54 1.35 -8.45
CA CYS A 69 -7.97 1.28 -8.19
C CYS A 69 -8.62 2.68 -8.30
N PRO A 70 -9.71 2.84 -9.06
CA PRO A 70 -10.45 4.10 -9.15
C PRO A 70 -10.91 4.60 -7.77
N SER A 71 -10.84 5.91 -7.51
CA SER A 71 -11.18 6.48 -6.18
C SER A 71 -12.56 6.06 -5.68
N LYS A 72 -13.57 6.04 -6.56
CA LYS A 72 -14.95 5.61 -6.24
C LYS A 72 -15.09 4.14 -5.80
N LYS A 73 -14.04 3.32 -5.95
CA LYS A 73 -14.02 1.91 -5.55
C LYS A 73 -13.14 1.66 -4.33
N LEU A 74 -12.22 2.57 -3.98
CA LEU A 74 -11.39 2.43 -2.78
C LEU A 74 -12.26 2.30 -1.53
N CYS A 75 -11.80 1.49 -0.58
CA CYS A 75 -12.53 1.24 0.68
C CYS A 75 -13.95 0.69 0.50
N THR A 76 -14.25 0.07 -0.65
CA THR A 76 -15.51 -0.65 -0.89
C THR A 76 -15.28 -2.14 -1.19
N GLU A 77 -16.33 -2.96 -1.11
CA GLU A 77 -16.31 -4.35 -1.58
C GLU A 77 -15.93 -4.48 -3.06
N LYS A 78 -16.34 -3.53 -3.91
CA LYS A 78 -15.98 -3.53 -5.33
C LYS A 78 -14.47 -3.33 -5.51
N GLY A 79 -13.85 -2.54 -4.66
CA GLY A 79 -12.40 -2.38 -4.64
C GLY A 79 -11.68 -3.60 -4.04
N LEU A 80 -12.27 -4.24 -3.02
CA LEU A 80 -11.75 -5.51 -2.49
C LEU A 80 -11.74 -6.60 -3.57
N LEU A 81 -12.83 -6.73 -4.34
CA LEU A 81 -12.89 -7.67 -5.47
C LEU A 81 -11.87 -7.31 -6.55
N PHE A 82 -11.74 -6.02 -6.90
CA PHE A 82 -10.70 -5.56 -7.82
C PHE A 82 -9.30 -5.97 -7.36
N PHE A 83 -8.99 -5.77 -6.08
CA PHE A 83 -7.73 -6.17 -5.47
C PHE A 83 -7.54 -7.69 -5.53
N ILE A 84 -8.52 -8.48 -5.10
CA ILE A 84 -8.44 -9.94 -5.10
C ILE A 84 -8.23 -10.49 -6.52
N TYR A 85 -8.99 -10.00 -7.50
CA TYR A 85 -8.85 -10.46 -8.90
C TYR A 85 -7.49 -10.11 -9.49
N SER A 86 -6.90 -8.98 -9.09
CA SER A 86 -5.59 -8.53 -9.57
C SER A 86 -4.44 -9.28 -8.89
N SER A 87 -4.60 -9.61 -7.61
CA SER A 87 -3.58 -10.30 -6.81
C SER A 87 -3.62 -11.83 -6.95
N TYR A 88 -4.76 -12.40 -7.31
CA TYR A 88 -5.02 -13.84 -7.27
C TYR A 88 -5.88 -14.27 -8.47
N SER A 89 -5.23 -14.64 -9.57
CA SER A 89 -5.89 -14.96 -10.84
C SER A 89 -6.90 -16.12 -10.73
N GLN A 90 -6.71 -17.06 -9.80
CA GLN A 90 -7.63 -18.18 -9.58
C GLN A 90 -9.02 -17.75 -9.08
N TYR A 91 -9.16 -16.52 -8.58
CA TYR A 91 -10.43 -15.98 -8.09
C TYR A 91 -11.14 -15.09 -9.11
N LYS A 92 -10.56 -14.88 -10.30
CA LYS A 92 -11.10 -13.99 -11.33
C LYS A 92 -12.55 -14.37 -11.66
N ARG A 93 -13.45 -13.37 -11.68
CA ARG A 93 -14.89 -13.49 -11.96
C ARG A 93 -15.70 -14.30 -10.94
N LYS A 94 -15.14 -14.68 -9.79
CA LYS A 94 -15.90 -15.33 -8.70
C LYS A 94 -16.57 -14.29 -7.81
N SER A 95 -17.76 -14.62 -7.31
CA SER A 95 -18.44 -13.82 -6.30
C SER A 95 -17.64 -13.80 -4.98
N LEU A 96 -17.90 -12.79 -4.14
CA LEU A 96 -17.23 -12.66 -2.84
C LEU A 96 -17.48 -13.89 -1.95
N MET A 97 -18.68 -14.46 -2.01
CA MET A 97 -19.06 -15.65 -1.24
C MET A 97 -18.26 -16.88 -1.70
N GLU A 98 -18.10 -17.09 -3.00
CA GLU A 98 -17.27 -18.17 -3.54
C GLU A 98 -15.80 -18.01 -3.14
N ILE A 99 -15.28 -16.78 -3.20
CA ILE A 99 -13.91 -16.48 -2.80
C ILE A 99 -13.73 -16.80 -1.32
N LYS A 100 -14.62 -16.32 -0.45
CA LYS A 100 -14.56 -16.58 1.00
C LYS A 100 -14.57 -18.08 1.29
N ARG A 101 -15.42 -18.85 0.60
CA ARG A 101 -15.48 -20.31 0.73
C ARG A 101 -14.18 -20.98 0.27
N MET A 102 -13.62 -20.58 -0.87
CA MET A 102 -12.39 -21.16 -1.42
C MET A 102 -11.13 -20.77 -0.64
N MET A 103 -11.10 -19.57 -0.08
CA MET A 103 -9.95 -19.03 0.64
C MET A 103 -9.92 -19.48 2.10
N GLY A 104 -11.09 -19.78 2.67
CA GLY A 104 -11.28 -19.97 4.11
C GLY A 104 -11.50 -18.63 4.82
N LYS A 105 -12.28 -18.67 5.91
CA LYS A 105 -12.73 -17.47 6.65
C LYS A 105 -11.55 -16.61 7.13
N GLU A 106 -10.62 -17.20 7.86
CA GLU A 106 -9.50 -16.49 8.48
C GLU A 106 -8.61 -15.79 7.44
N LYS A 107 -8.23 -16.50 6.38
CA LYS A 107 -7.41 -15.95 5.31
C LYS A 107 -8.14 -14.85 4.55
N PHE A 108 -9.45 -15.00 4.31
CA PHE A 108 -10.26 -13.96 3.69
C PHE A 108 -10.33 -12.70 4.56
N GLU A 109 -10.51 -12.85 5.88
CA GLU A 109 -10.54 -11.72 6.82
C GLU A 109 -9.19 -11.00 6.87
N MET A 110 -8.08 -11.74 6.90
CA MET A 110 -6.73 -11.17 6.83
C MET A 110 -6.48 -10.38 5.54
N ILE A 111 -6.85 -10.95 4.38
CA ILE A 111 -6.72 -10.28 3.08
C ILE A 111 -7.60 -9.04 3.00
N SER A 112 -8.84 -9.14 3.50
CA SER A 112 -9.78 -8.03 3.52
C SER A 112 -9.25 -6.89 4.38
N LYS A 113 -8.77 -7.19 5.60
CA LYS A 113 -8.15 -6.21 6.49
C LYS A 113 -6.94 -5.55 5.83
N THR A 114 -6.05 -6.34 5.23
CA THR A 114 -4.88 -5.82 4.50
C THR A 114 -5.30 -4.83 3.41
N TYR A 115 -6.30 -5.20 2.59
CA TYR A 115 -6.83 -4.32 1.56
C TYR A 115 -7.41 -3.02 2.14
N PHE A 116 -8.27 -3.10 3.15
CA PHE A 116 -8.91 -1.91 3.70
C PHE A 116 -7.92 -0.97 4.38
N ASP A 117 -6.95 -1.51 5.13
CA ASP A 117 -5.88 -0.73 5.74
C ASP A 117 -5.08 0.01 4.66
N MET A 118 -4.62 -0.69 3.62
CA MET A 118 -3.85 -0.09 2.52
C MET A 118 -4.66 0.88 1.65
N ALA A 119 -5.94 0.59 1.41
CA ALA A 119 -6.83 1.45 0.64
C ALA A 119 -7.09 2.77 1.36
N LYS A 120 -7.15 2.76 2.70
CA LYS A 120 -7.24 3.98 3.51
C LYS A 120 -5.98 4.84 3.34
N PHE A 121 -4.80 4.24 3.40
CA PHE A 121 -3.54 4.94 3.12
C PHE A 121 -3.50 5.57 1.72
N GLU A 122 -3.99 4.86 0.71
CA GLU A 122 -4.08 5.40 -0.65
C GLU A 122 -5.09 6.55 -0.76
N MET A 123 -6.21 6.49 -0.03
CA MET A 123 -7.16 7.61 0.04
C MET A 123 -6.52 8.85 0.67
N ASP A 124 -5.85 8.69 1.82
CA ASP A 124 -5.17 9.78 2.52
C ASP A 124 -4.09 10.40 1.62
N ARG A 125 -3.33 9.57 0.91
CA ARG A 125 -2.33 10.01 -0.08
C ARG A 125 -2.94 10.86 -1.20
N ARG A 126 -4.09 10.45 -1.76
CA ARG A 126 -4.77 11.21 -2.82
C ARG A 126 -5.25 12.56 -2.31
N GLN A 127 -5.79 12.63 -1.10
CA GLN A 127 -6.22 13.89 -0.50
C GLN A 127 -5.07 14.86 -0.28
N LEU A 128 -3.89 14.37 0.12
CA LEU A 128 -2.70 15.21 0.29
C LEU A 128 -2.26 15.85 -1.03
N LYS A 129 -2.37 15.11 -2.13
CA LYS A 129 -2.04 15.62 -3.47
C LYS A 129 -3.02 16.65 -4.02
N GLU A 130 -4.26 16.64 -3.56
CA GLU A 130 -5.24 17.65 -3.95
C GLU A 130 -5.06 18.97 -3.17
N ARG A 131 -4.30 18.94 -2.06
CA ARG A 131 -4.07 20.10 -1.18
C ARG A 131 -2.74 20.82 -1.41
N GLY A 132 -1.78 20.20 -2.10
CA GLY A 132 -0.45 20.75 -2.38
C GLY A 132 -0.27 21.05 -3.86
#